data_AF-A0A349MXR4-F1
#
_entry.id   AF-A0A349MXR4-F1
#
_cell.length_a   1.000
_cell.length_b   1.000
_cell.length_c   1.000
_cell.angle_alpha   90.00
_cell.angle_beta   90.00
_cell.angle_gamma   90.00
#
_symmetry.space_group_name_H-M   'P 1'
#
loop_
_entity.id
_entity.type
_entity.pdbx_description
1 polymer ?
#
loop_
_entity_poly.entity_id
_entity_poly.type
_entity_poly.pdbx_seq_one_letter_code
_entity_poly.pdbx_strand_id
1 'polypeptide(L)'
;MMYAEQMATSIIERYPDPVDFPYVGWSYSQGFLMWGFIKLYEKTKKDVYLKYVSEFYDEMIDTRGNVSGFAADSLDVTLPGAGLAWLYDKTGQTTYKLALETIYKMFE
;
A
#
# COMPACT_ATOMS: atom_id res chain seq x y z
N MET A 1 -5.07 -3.64 20.96
CA MET A 1 -4.02 -4.41 20.25
C MET A 1 -4.49 -5.79 19.84
N MET A 2 -4.98 -6.64 20.76
CA MET A 2 -5.45 -8.00 20.44
C MET A 2 -6.39 -8.09 19.22
N TYR A 3 -7.47 -7.30 19.19
CA TYR A 3 -8.42 -7.33 18.07
C TYR A 3 -7.83 -6.87 16.73
N ALA A 4 -6.91 -5.90 16.75
CA ALA A 4 -6.27 -5.41 15.52
C ALA A 4 -5.34 -6.46 14.91
N GLU A 5 -4.58 -7.18 15.76
CA GLU A 5 -3.73 -8.28 15.30
C GLU A 5 -4.56 -9.47 14.81
N GLN A 6 -5.65 -9.83 15.49
CA GLN A 6 -6.56 -10.89 15.05
C GLN A 6 -7.24 -10.58 13.71
N MET A 7 -7.65 -9.32 13.51
CA MET A 7 -8.19 -8.87 12.23
C MET A 7 -7.13 -8.96 11.13
N ALA A 8 -5.92 -8.46 11.38
CA ALA A 8 -4.83 -8.54 10.42
C ALA A 8 -4.48 -9.99 10.03
N THR A 9 -4.42 -10.90 11.01
CA THR A 9 -4.25 -12.34 10.75
C THR A 9 -5.38 -12.89 9.89
N SER A 10 -6.64 -12.57 10.22
CA SER A 10 -7.81 -13.02 9.46
C SER A 10 -7.82 -12.53 8.01
N ILE A 11 -7.20 -11.37 7.73
CA ILE A 11 -7.07 -10.81 6.39
C ILE A 11 -5.96 -11.52 5.63
N ILE A 12 -4.75 -11.63 6.21
CA ILE A 12 -3.62 -12.34 5.60
C ILE A 12 -3.97 -13.79 5.28
N GLU A 13 -4.71 -14.47 6.16
CA GLU A 13 -5.12 -15.87 5.91
C GLU A 13 -6.13 -16.00 4.77
N ARG A 14 -7.02 -15.02 4.57
CA ARG A 14 -8.03 -15.05 3.52
C ARG A 14 -7.50 -14.54 2.18
N TYR A 15 -6.56 -13.60 2.23
CA TYR A 15 -5.91 -12.96 1.08
C TYR A 15 -4.40 -12.98 1.31
N PRO A 16 -3.74 -14.13 1.10
CA PRO A 16 -2.29 -14.24 1.31
C PRO A 16 -1.50 -13.31 0.40
N ASP A 17 -1.99 -13.15 -0.82
CA ASP A 17 -1.58 -12.10 -1.74
C ASP A 17 -2.37 -10.82 -1.40
N PRO A 18 -1.71 -9.70 -1.07
CA PRO A 18 -2.41 -8.46 -0.74
C PRO A 18 -3.16 -7.83 -1.92
N VAL A 19 -2.81 -8.12 -3.18
CA VAL A 19 -3.55 -7.59 -4.34
C VAL A 19 -4.86 -8.35 -4.60
N ASP A 20 -5.01 -9.55 -4.05
CA ASP A 20 -6.25 -10.33 -4.07
C ASP A 20 -7.32 -9.79 -3.11
N PHE A 21 -6.97 -8.86 -2.21
CA PHE A 21 -7.95 -8.21 -1.36
C PHE A 21 -9.01 -7.50 -2.24
N PRO A 22 -10.31 -7.80 -2.06
CA PRO A 22 -11.33 -7.56 -3.07
C PRO A 22 -11.58 -6.08 -3.39
N TYR A 23 -12.43 -5.87 -4.41
CA TYR A 23 -13.01 -4.60 -4.89
C TYR A 23 -12.24 -3.87 -6.00
N VAL A 24 -10.95 -3.56 -5.84
CA VAL A 24 -10.19 -2.79 -6.84
C VAL A 24 -8.67 -2.94 -6.63
N GLY A 25 -7.84 -2.91 -7.68
CA GLY A 25 -6.39 -3.03 -7.50
C GLY A 25 -5.76 -1.80 -6.83
N TRP A 26 -6.06 -0.59 -7.32
CA TRP A 26 -5.55 0.68 -6.80
C TRP A 26 -6.69 1.64 -6.44
N SER A 27 -7.08 1.68 -5.16
CA SER A 27 -8.10 2.61 -4.68
C SER A 27 -7.95 2.87 -3.18
N TYR A 28 -8.73 3.82 -2.66
CA TYR A 28 -8.69 4.24 -1.26
C TYR A 28 -8.88 3.06 -0.28
N SER A 29 -9.66 2.03 -0.64
CA SER A 29 -9.88 0.85 0.20
C SER A 29 -8.60 0.09 0.50
N GLN A 30 -7.77 -0.14 -0.53
CA GLN A 30 -6.49 -0.82 -0.44
C GLN A 30 -5.49 0.06 0.32
N GLY A 31 -5.45 1.36 0.00
CA GLY A 31 -4.62 2.32 0.72
C GLY A 31 -4.95 2.38 2.22
N PHE A 32 -6.23 2.37 2.58
CA PHE A 32 -6.67 2.38 3.97
C PHE A 32 -6.30 1.07 4.70
N LEU A 33 -6.47 -0.07 4.03
CA LEU A 33 -6.06 -1.36 4.58
C LEU A 33 -4.54 -1.39 4.86
N MET A 34 -3.74 -1.01 3.86
CA MET A 34 -2.27 -0.94 3.99
C MET A 34 -1.86 0.03 5.10
N TRP A 35 -2.55 1.16 5.26
CA TRP A 35 -2.30 2.08 6.36
C TRP A 35 -2.53 1.42 7.74
N GLY A 36 -3.56 0.58 7.86
CA GLY A 36 -3.78 -0.24 9.06
C GLY A 36 -2.61 -1.17 9.37
N PHE A 37 -2.10 -1.88 8.36
CA PHE A 37 -0.92 -2.74 8.50
C PHE A 37 0.36 -1.95 8.83
N ILE A 38 0.56 -0.78 8.23
CA ILE A 38 1.65 0.13 8.58
C ILE A 38 1.60 0.49 10.07
N LYS A 39 0.42 0.89 10.58
CA LYS A 39 0.27 1.23 12.01
C LYS A 39 0.52 0.04 12.93
N LEU A 40 0.12 -1.16 12.52
CA LEU A 40 0.43 -2.39 13.24
C LEU A 40 1.94 -2.68 13.25
N TYR A 41 2.62 -2.55 12.11
CA TYR A 41 4.08 -2.69 12.04
C TYR A 41 4.77 -1.66 12.94
N GLU A 42 4.40 -0.38 12.86
CA GLU A 42 5.01 0.68 13.65
C GLU A 42 4.93 0.40 15.16
N LYS A 43 3.80 -0.17 15.60
CA LYS A 43 3.53 -0.46 17.01
C LYS A 43 4.16 -1.76 17.50
N THR A 44 4.15 -2.81 16.69
CA THR A 44 4.51 -4.18 17.10
C THR A 44 5.88 -4.62 16.61
N LYS A 45 6.41 -3.97 15.57
CA LYS A 45 7.62 -4.34 14.83
C LYS A 45 7.62 -5.76 14.27
N LYS A 46 6.44 -6.36 14.06
CA LYS A 46 6.33 -7.68 13.45
C LYS A 46 6.49 -7.58 11.94
N ASP A 47 7.54 -8.23 11.41
CA ASP A 47 7.91 -8.14 9.99
C ASP A 47 6.83 -8.62 9.02
N VAL A 48 5.94 -9.52 9.46
CA VAL A 48 4.80 -9.98 8.64
C VAL A 48 3.95 -8.82 8.12
N TYR A 49 3.78 -7.75 8.90
CA TYR A 49 2.98 -6.60 8.49
C TYR A 49 3.73 -5.69 7.50
N LEU A 50 5.04 -5.49 7.70
CA LEU A 50 5.87 -4.77 6.74
C LEU A 50 5.91 -5.51 5.41
N LYS A 51 6.12 -6.83 5.47
CA LYS A 51 6.17 -7.70 4.30
C LYS A 51 4.87 -7.59 3.48
N TYR A 52 3.71 -7.74 4.13
CA TYR A 52 2.42 -7.66 3.46
C TYR A 52 2.17 -6.30 2.80
N VAL A 53 2.61 -5.20 3.43
CA VAL A 53 2.55 -3.86 2.84
C VAL A 53 3.49 -3.73 1.64
N SER A 54 4.75 -4.17 1.78
CA SER A 54 5.72 -4.09 0.70
C SER A 54 5.31 -4.90 -0.53
N GLU A 55 4.81 -6.13 -0.33
CA GLU A 55 4.32 -7.00 -1.42
C GLU A 55 3.20 -6.31 -2.21
N PHE A 56 2.24 -5.66 -1.54
CA PHE A 56 1.20 -4.89 -2.23
C PHE A 56 1.78 -3.82 -3.16
N TYR A 57 2.68 -2.98 -2.65
CA TYR A 57 3.21 -1.87 -3.45
C TYR A 57 4.19 -2.32 -4.53
N ASP A 58 4.98 -3.36 -4.27
CA ASP A 58 5.93 -3.92 -5.23
C ASP A 58 5.22 -4.56 -6.44
N GLU A 59 4.04 -5.15 -6.22
CA GLU A 59 3.23 -5.71 -7.30
C GLU A 59 2.45 -4.64 -8.07
N MET A 60 2.03 -3.57 -7.39
CA MET A 60 1.28 -2.48 -8.01
C MET A 60 2.16 -1.52 -8.82
N ILE A 61 3.49 -1.57 -8.69
CA ILE A 61 4.40 -0.58 -9.27
C ILE A 61 5.46 -1.23 -10.15
N ASP A 62 5.52 -0.80 -11.41
CA ASP A 62 6.58 -1.25 -12.30
C ASP A 62 7.93 -0.53 -12.06
N THR A 63 8.98 -1.00 -12.72
CA THR A 63 10.34 -0.43 -12.59
C THR A 63 10.46 1.03 -13.05
N ARG A 64 9.46 1.58 -13.74
CA ARG A 64 9.40 2.97 -14.20
C ARG A 64 8.54 3.84 -13.30
N GLY A 65 7.95 3.29 -12.23
CA GLY A 65 7.05 4.01 -11.35
C GLY A 65 5.63 4.18 -11.91
N ASN A 66 5.24 3.38 -12.91
CA ASN A 66 3.84 3.32 -13.32
C ASN A 66 3.06 2.49 -12.32
N VAL A 67 1.88 2.98 -11.95
CA VAL A 67 0.99 2.32 -11.00
C VAL A 67 -0.09 1.54 -11.77
N SER A 68 -0.19 0.25 -11.50
CA SER A 68 -1.18 -0.64 -12.13
C SER A 68 -2.60 -0.17 -11.83
N GLY A 69 -3.43 -0.04 -12.86
CA GLY A 69 -4.82 0.39 -12.73
C GLY A 69 -5.03 1.84 -12.28
N PHE A 70 -3.97 2.67 -12.23
CA PHE A 70 -4.10 4.08 -11.89
C PHE A 70 -4.75 4.88 -13.03
N ALA A 71 -5.81 5.61 -12.69
CA ALA A 71 -6.42 6.62 -13.53
C ALA A 71 -6.60 7.91 -12.70
N ALA A 72 -6.24 9.05 -13.29
CA ALA A 72 -6.39 10.36 -12.64
C ALA A 72 -7.83 10.89 -12.75
N ASP A 73 -8.80 10.12 -12.25
CA ASP A 73 -10.24 10.40 -12.39
C ASP A 73 -10.95 10.74 -11.07
N SER A 74 -10.35 10.38 -9.93
CA SER A 74 -10.92 10.57 -8.58
C SER A 74 -9.82 10.83 -7.55
N LEU A 75 -10.16 11.49 -6.44
CA LEU A 75 -9.23 11.63 -5.31
C LEU A 75 -8.99 10.30 -4.58
N ASP A 76 -9.84 9.29 -4.78
CA ASP A 76 -9.70 7.98 -4.15
C ASP A 76 -8.36 7.28 -4.51
N VAL A 77 -7.82 7.55 -5.70
CA VAL A 77 -6.54 6.97 -6.14
C VAL A 77 -5.32 7.61 -5.46
N THR A 78 -5.50 8.65 -4.66
CA THR A 78 -4.40 9.36 -3.96
C THR A 78 -4.04 8.73 -2.63
N LEU A 79 -5.02 8.16 -1.90
CA LEU A 79 -4.82 7.64 -0.55
C LEU A 79 -3.74 6.53 -0.47
N PRO A 80 -3.68 5.57 -1.41
CA PRO A 80 -2.60 4.58 -1.40
C PRO A 80 -1.20 5.21 -1.53
N GLY A 81 -1.08 6.42 -2.06
CA GLY A 81 0.18 7.17 -2.09
C GLY A 81 0.81 7.41 -0.71
N ALA A 82 0.01 7.47 0.37
CA ALA A 82 0.53 7.63 1.72
C ALA A 82 1.44 6.47 2.16
N GLY A 83 1.10 5.24 1.79
CA GLY A 83 1.95 4.08 2.09
C GLY A 83 3.22 4.05 1.23
N LEU A 84 3.19 4.61 0.01
CA LEU A 84 4.42 4.78 -0.78
C LEU A 84 5.38 5.76 -0.14
N ALA A 85 4.89 6.90 0.36
CA ALA A 85 5.72 7.86 1.06
C ALA A 85 6.37 7.22 2.29
N TRP A 86 5.60 6.40 3.03
CA TRP A 86 6.11 5.66 4.18
C TRP A 86 7.18 4.63 3.80
N LEU A 87 6.96 3.84 2.74
CA LEU A 87 7.94 2.86 2.26
C LEU A 87 9.20 3.53 1.70
N TYR A 88 9.06 4.66 1.02
CA TYR A 88 10.19 5.43 0.51
C TYR A 88 11.06 5.97 1.64
N ASP A 89 10.47 6.58 2.67
CA ASP A 89 11.20 7.05 3.86
C ASP A 89 11.98 5.91 4.52
N LYS A 90 11.39 4.72 4.58
CA LYS A 90 11.98 3.55 5.23
C LYS A 90 13.09 2.86 4.42
N THR A 91 12.99 2.87 3.08
CA THR A 91 13.83 2.03 2.21
C THR A 91 14.71 2.80 1.23
N GLY A 92 14.36 4.04 0.91
CA GLY A 92 14.99 4.83 -0.15
C GLY A 92 14.77 4.30 -1.56
N GLN A 93 13.89 3.30 -1.77
CA GLN A 93 13.68 2.69 -3.07
C GLN A 93 13.10 3.70 -4.08
N THR A 94 13.82 3.91 -5.18
CA THR A 94 13.50 4.96 -6.16
C THR A 94 12.17 4.69 -6.89
N THR A 95 11.77 3.44 -7.04
CA THR A 95 10.47 3.07 -7.66
C THR A 95 9.28 3.67 -6.92
N TYR A 96 9.29 3.67 -5.58
CA TYR A 96 8.23 4.31 -4.78
C TYR A 96 8.18 5.81 -4.97
N LYS A 97 9.35 6.47 -5.10
CA LYS A 97 9.43 7.89 -5.40
C LYS A 97 8.84 8.21 -6.78
N LEU A 98 9.19 7.44 -7.80
CA LEU A 98 8.66 7.63 -9.16
C LEU A 98 7.13 7.44 -9.19
N ALA A 99 6.60 6.45 -8.46
CA ALA A 99 5.16 6.27 -8.33
C ALA A 99 4.47 7.46 -7.63
N LEU A 100 5.07 8.03 -6.58
CA LEU A 100 4.58 9.26 -5.94
C LEU A 100 4.56 10.43 -6.93
N GLU A 101 5.61 10.59 -7.74
CA GLU A 101 5.66 11.62 -8.79
C GLU A 101 4.57 11.40 -9.85
N THR A 102 4.28 10.15 -10.23
CA THR A 102 3.17 9.81 -11.13
C THR A 102 1.83 10.23 -10.55
N ILE A 103 1.57 9.92 -9.27
CA ILE A 103 0.32 10.30 -8.60
C ILE A 103 0.23 11.82 -8.48
N TYR A 104 1.32 12.50 -8.10
CA TYR A 104 1.33 13.95 -7.87
C TYR A 104 0.94 14.77 -9.10
N LYS A 105 1.27 14.29 -10.31
CA LYS A 105 0.90 14.95 -11.58
C LYS A 105 -0.60 15.13 -11.79
N MET A 106 -1.46 14.42 -11.06
CA MET A 106 -2.91 14.62 -11.17
C MET A 106 -3.39 15.97 -10.62
N PHE A 107 -2.54 16.65 -9.84
CA PHE A 107 -2.84 17.95 -9.24
C PHE A 107 -2.26 19.13 -10.04
N GLU A 108 -1.58 18.85 -11.17
CA GLU A 108 -1.09 19.84 -12.13
C GLU A 108 -2.14 20.16 -13.20
#